data_AF-A0A2X4WGL5-F1
#
_entry.id   AF-A0A2X4WGL5-F1
#
_cell.length_a   1.000
_cell.length_b   1.000
_cell.length_c   1.000
_cell.angle_alpha   90.00
_cell.angle_beta   90.00
_cell.angle_gamma   90.00
#
_symmetry.space_group_name_H-M   'P 1'
#
loop_
_entity.id
_entity.type
_entity.pdbx_description
1 polymer ?
#
loop_
_entity_poly.entity_id
_entity_poly.type
_entity_poly.pdbx_seq_one_letter_code
_entity_poly.pdbx_strand_id
1 'polypeptide(L)'
;MVAVTACPTGVAHTFMAAEAIETEAKKRGWWVKVETRGSVGAGNAITPEEVAEADLVIVAADIEVDLAKFAGLPMYRTSTGLALKKTAQELDKAVAEATPYQPAGKASQAAAEGKKESAGAYRHLLTGVSYMLPMVVAGGLCIALSFAFGIEAFKVPDTLAAALMQIGGGSAFALMVPVLAGYIAFSIADRPGLTPGLIGGMLAVSTGSGFIGGIIAGFLAGYMAKLYQY
;
A
#
# COMPACT_ATOMS: atom_id res chain seq x y z
N MET A 1 -5.25 9.67 -24.57
CA MET A 1 -4.28 9.56 -23.46
C MET A 1 -4.62 8.38 -22.58
N VAL A 2 -3.67 7.88 -21.78
CA VAL A 2 -3.90 6.80 -20.82
C VAL A 2 -3.40 7.21 -19.44
N ALA A 3 -4.00 6.68 -18.38
CA ALA A 3 -3.58 6.96 -17.01
C ALA A 3 -3.54 5.70 -16.14
N VAL A 4 -2.62 5.68 -15.18
CA VAL A 4 -2.53 4.63 -14.15
C VAL A 4 -2.72 5.28 -12.79
N THR A 5 -3.67 4.79 -12.01
CA THR A 5 -3.86 5.22 -10.61
C THR A 5 -3.49 4.09 -9.65
N ALA A 6 -2.74 4.40 -8.59
CA ALA A 6 -2.34 3.39 -7.61
C ALA A 6 -2.11 3.93 -6.20
N CYS A 7 -2.85 3.42 -5.21
CA CYS A 7 -2.73 3.77 -3.80
C CYS A 7 -2.54 2.48 -2.99
N PRO A 8 -1.72 2.46 -1.92
CA PRO A 8 -1.39 1.22 -1.18
C PRO A 8 -2.61 0.49 -0.59
N THR A 9 -3.64 1.22 -0.15
CA THR A 9 -4.89 0.61 0.34
C THR A 9 -5.83 0.20 -0.79
N GLY A 10 -5.66 0.78 -1.97
CA GLY A 10 -6.26 0.35 -3.23
C GLY A 10 -7.77 0.48 -3.37
N VAL A 11 -8.47 1.08 -2.39
CA VAL A 11 -9.94 1.09 -2.35
C VAL A 11 -10.58 2.46 -2.47
N ALA A 12 -9.93 3.53 -2.00
CA ALA A 12 -10.52 4.89 -2.06
C ALA A 12 -9.78 5.76 -3.08
N HIS A 13 -8.56 6.19 -2.77
CA HIS A 13 -7.86 7.16 -3.62
C HIS A 13 -7.55 6.63 -5.03
N THR A 14 -7.33 5.32 -5.21
CA THR A 14 -7.14 4.72 -6.55
C THR A 14 -8.34 5.00 -7.46
N PHE A 15 -9.54 4.67 -6.99
CA PHE A 15 -10.77 4.82 -7.77
C PHE A 15 -11.22 6.28 -7.86
N MET A 16 -11.14 7.03 -6.76
CA MET A 16 -11.48 8.45 -6.75
C MET A 16 -10.58 9.28 -7.66
N ALA A 17 -9.27 9.00 -7.68
CA ALA A 17 -8.36 9.67 -8.61
C ALA A 17 -8.67 9.27 -10.06
N ALA A 18 -9.03 8.02 -10.32
CA ALA A 18 -9.40 7.57 -11.66
C ALA A 18 -10.65 8.29 -12.17
N GLU A 19 -11.72 8.30 -11.37
CA GLU A 19 -12.98 8.98 -11.68
C GLU A 19 -12.77 10.50 -11.88
N ALA A 20 -11.93 11.12 -11.05
CA ALA A 20 -11.57 12.53 -11.19
C ALA A 20 -10.88 12.80 -12.53
N ILE A 21 -9.88 11.98 -12.90
CA ILE A 21 -9.17 12.10 -14.18
C ILE A 21 -10.14 11.88 -15.36
N GLU A 22 -10.99 10.85 -15.32
CA GLU A 22 -11.99 10.57 -16.36
C GLU A 22 -12.97 11.73 -16.54
N THR A 23 -13.48 12.26 -15.43
CA THR A 23 -14.43 13.37 -15.43
C THR A 23 -13.81 14.64 -16.02
N GLU A 24 -12.57 14.96 -15.62
CA GLU A 24 -11.88 16.15 -16.12
C GLU A 24 -11.45 16.02 -17.58
N ALA A 25 -10.96 14.83 -17.98
CA ALA A 25 -10.65 14.53 -19.37
C ALA A 25 -11.90 14.67 -20.26
N LYS A 26 -13.04 14.14 -19.82
CA LYS A 26 -14.31 14.25 -20.56
C LYS A 26 -14.76 15.70 -20.71
N LYS A 27 -14.61 16.54 -19.68
CA LYS A 27 -14.90 17.99 -19.77
C LYS A 27 -14.03 18.69 -20.82
N ARG A 28 -12.80 18.23 -20.98
CA ARG A 28 -11.83 18.76 -21.96
C ARG A 28 -11.99 18.16 -23.36
N GLY A 29 -12.91 17.20 -23.53
CA GLY A 29 -13.09 16.47 -24.79
C GLY A 29 -11.97 15.47 -25.10
N TRP A 30 -11.18 15.08 -24.09
CA TRP A 30 -10.08 14.14 -24.26
C TRP A 30 -10.58 12.72 -24.07
N TRP A 31 -10.15 11.82 -24.95
CA TRP A 31 -10.29 10.38 -24.70
C TRP A 31 -9.25 9.94 -23.68
N VAL A 32 -9.71 9.26 -22.62
CA VAL A 32 -8.85 8.69 -21.59
C VAL A 32 -9.29 7.27 -21.26
N LYS A 33 -8.29 6.41 -21.09
CA LYS A 33 -8.42 5.12 -20.41
C LYS A 33 -7.65 5.17 -19.10
N VAL A 34 -8.31 4.83 -17.98
CA VAL A 34 -7.66 4.78 -16.67
C VAL A 34 -7.57 3.35 -16.16
N GLU A 35 -6.35 2.85 -16.00
CA GLU A 35 -6.06 1.59 -15.32
C GLU A 35 -5.96 1.85 -13.81
N THR A 36 -6.75 1.14 -13.04
CA THR A 36 -6.73 1.21 -11.57
C THR A 36 -5.88 0.06 -11.04
N ARG A 37 -4.93 0.36 -10.15
CA ARG A 37 -4.14 -0.66 -9.44
C ARG A 37 -4.34 -0.51 -7.94
N GLY A 38 -4.96 -1.51 -7.34
CA GLY A 38 -5.24 -1.54 -5.90
C GLY A 38 -5.01 -2.91 -5.28
N SER A 39 -5.39 -3.06 -4.02
CA SER A 39 -5.35 -4.30 -3.24
C SER A 39 -6.16 -5.43 -3.90
N VAL A 40 -7.24 -5.05 -4.59
CA VAL A 40 -8.10 -5.95 -5.39
C VAL A 40 -7.51 -6.39 -6.73
N GLY A 41 -6.37 -5.83 -7.15
CA GLY A 41 -5.72 -6.13 -8.44
C GLY A 41 -5.79 -4.97 -9.43
N ALA A 42 -5.45 -5.25 -10.69
CA ALA A 42 -5.56 -4.29 -11.80
C ALA A 42 -6.98 -4.33 -12.39
N GLY A 43 -7.67 -3.19 -12.38
CA GLY A 43 -8.94 -2.97 -13.07
C GLY A 43 -8.73 -2.12 -14.31
N ASN A 44 -9.55 -2.34 -15.35
CA ASN A 44 -9.48 -1.60 -16.62
C ASN A 44 -8.08 -1.58 -17.24
N ALA A 45 -7.41 -2.73 -17.29
CA ALA A 45 -6.07 -2.87 -17.82
C ALA A 45 -5.96 -2.23 -19.22
N ILE A 46 -4.95 -1.37 -19.38
CA ILE A 46 -4.66 -0.70 -20.66
C ILE A 46 -4.03 -1.72 -21.60
N THR A 47 -4.63 -1.90 -22.78
CA THR A 47 -4.16 -2.85 -23.79
C THR A 47 -2.99 -2.29 -24.60
N PRO A 48 -2.17 -3.13 -25.26
CA PRO A 48 -1.07 -2.67 -26.11
C PRO A 48 -1.52 -1.72 -27.22
N GLU A 49 -2.72 -1.91 -27.76
CA GLU A 49 -3.31 -1.05 -28.80
C GLU A 49 -3.63 0.33 -28.22
N GLU A 50 -4.25 0.38 -27.03
CA GLU A 50 -4.53 1.65 -26.32
C GLU A 50 -3.24 2.39 -25.92
N VAL A 51 -2.15 1.67 -25.66
CA VAL A 51 -0.82 2.28 -25.45
C VAL A 51 -0.29 2.89 -26.74
N ALA A 52 -0.40 2.18 -27.86
CA ALA A 52 0.12 2.65 -29.15
C ALA A 52 -0.61 3.91 -29.66
N GLU A 53 -1.89 4.05 -29.34
CA GLU A 53 -2.71 5.23 -29.67
C GLU A 53 -2.58 6.39 -28.65
N ALA A 54 -1.84 6.19 -27.55
CA ALA A 54 -1.76 7.19 -26.50
C ALA A 54 -0.71 8.27 -26.78
N ASP A 55 -1.13 9.53 -26.82
CA ASP A 55 -0.20 10.67 -26.92
C ASP A 55 0.51 11.02 -25.60
N LEU A 56 -0.07 10.60 -24.47
CA LEU A 56 0.35 10.98 -23.12
C LEU A 56 -0.02 9.89 -22.10
N VAL A 57 0.89 9.65 -21.16
CA VAL A 57 0.72 8.74 -20.02
C VAL A 57 0.76 9.52 -18.71
N ILE A 58 -0.31 9.46 -17.92
CA ILE A 58 -0.37 10.05 -16.57
C ILE A 58 -0.27 8.94 -15.53
N VAL A 59 0.71 9.02 -14.62
CA VAL A 59 0.88 8.06 -13.54
C VAL A 59 0.60 8.75 -12.21
N ALA A 60 -0.59 8.55 -11.65
CA ALA A 60 -0.97 9.02 -10.32
C ALA A 60 -0.81 7.89 -9.30
N ALA A 61 0.39 7.73 -8.73
CA ALA A 61 0.72 6.54 -7.93
C ALA A 61 1.52 6.86 -6.67
N ASP A 62 1.06 6.31 -5.54
CA ASP A 62 1.74 6.34 -4.23
C ASP A 62 2.49 5.02 -3.93
N ILE A 63 2.47 4.08 -4.87
CA ILE A 63 3.21 2.81 -4.85
C ILE A 63 4.01 2.63 -6.14
N GLU A 64 4.94 1.66 -6.14
CA GLU A 64 5.62 1.24 -7.38
C GLU A 64 4.66 0.43 -8.25
N VAL A 65 4.68 0.71 -9.55
CA VAL A 65 3.85 0.07 -10.56
C VAL A 65 4.72 -0.29 -11.75
N ASP A 66 4.50 -1.45 -12.35
CA ASP A 66 5.14 -1.80 -13.61
C ASP A 66 4.58 -0.92 -14.74
N LEU A 67 5.47 -0.13 -15.33
CA LEU A 67 5.21 0.83 -16.40
C LEU A 67 5.99 0.49 -17.68
N ALA A 68 6.64 -0.68 -17.75
CA ALA A 68 7.51 -1.03 -18.87
C ALA A 68 6.79 -0.94 -20.23
N LYS A 69 5.48 -1.22 -20.25
CA LYS A 69 4.64 -1.10 -21.46
C LYS A 69 4.53 0.32 -22.01
N PHE A 70 4.80 1.35 -21.21
CA PHE A 70 4.71 2.76 -21.62
C PHE A 70 6.06 3.34 -22.06
N ALA A 71 7.05 2.49 -22.35
CA ALA A 71 8.36 2.92 -22.80
C ALA A 71 8.29 3.81 -24.04
N GLY A 72 9.00 4.95 -24.00
CA GLY A 72 9.09 5.92 -25.08
C GLY A 72 7.95 6.94 -25.13
N LEU A 73 6.82 6.69 -24.46
CA LEU A 73 5.71 7.64 -24.44
C LEU A 73 5.99 8.82 -23.49
N PRO A 74 5.50 10.03 -23.79
CA PRO A 74 5.51 11.15 -22.86
C PRO A 74 4.77 10.76 -21.58
N MET A 75 5.46 10.87 -20.44
CA MET A 75 4.94 10.48 -19.14
C MET A 75 5.04 11.62 -18.13
N TYR A 76 3.96 11.81 -17.37
CA TYR A 76 3.91 12.68 -16.21
C TYR A 76 3.54 11.86 -14.97
N ARG A 77 4.28 12.03 -13.87
CA ARG A 77 4.05 11.29 -12.62
C ARG A 77 3.67 12.23 -11.48
N THR A 78 2.63 11.85 -10.73
CA THR A 78 2.10 12.58 -9.56
C THR A 78 1.56 11.61 -8.51
N SER A 79 1.05 12.11 -7.39
CA SER A 79 0.42 11.32 -6.32
C SER A 79 -1.09 11.16 -6.55
N THR A 80 -1.71 10.12 -5.99
CA THR A 80 -3.17 9.95 -6.10
C THR A 80 -3.92 11.09 -5.42
N GLY A 81 -3.39 11.62 -4.32
CA GLY A 81 -3.96 12.74 -3.60
C GLY A 81 -3.96 14.05 -4.39
N LEU A 82 -2.89 14.34 -5.15
CA LEU A 82 -2.84 15.51 -6.03
C LEU A 82 -3.73 15.34 -7.25
N ALA A 83 -3.71 14.16 -7.87
CA ALA A 83 -4.58 13.85 -8.99
C ALA A 83 -6.07 13.95 -8.63
N LEU A 84 -6.44 13.67 -7.37
CA LEU A 84 -7.81 13.82 -6.87
C LEU A 84 -8.17 15.28 -6.52
N LYS A 85 -7.31 16.00 -5.79
CA LYS A 85 -7.64 17.34 -5.27
C LYS A 85 -7.40 18.46 -6.26
N LYS A 86 -6.48 18.26 -7.22
CA LYS A 86 -5.98 19.27 -8.14
C LYS A 86 -5.94 18.75 -9.57
N THR A 87 -6.92 17.93 -9.97
CA THR A 87 -6.95 17.21 -11.24
C THR A 87 -6.67 18.10 -12.45
N ALA A 88 -7.38 19.21 -12.59
CA ALA A 88 -7.18 20.14 -13.72
C ALA A 88 -5.74 20.63 -13.81
N GLN A 89 -5.16 21.06 -12.68
CA GLN A 89 -3.78 21.54 -12.62
C GLN A 89 -2.78 20.43 -12.97
N GLU A 90 -3.01 19.21 -12.50
CA GLU A 90 -2.11 18.09 -12.79
C GLU A 90 -2.21 17.64 -14.26
N LEU A 91 -3.40 17.72 -14.88
CA LEU A 91 -3.56 17.49 -16.32
C LEU A 91 -2.88 18.58 -17.16
N ASP A 92 -2.95 19.85 -16.74
CA ASP A 92 -2.25 20.95 -17.41
C ASP A 92 -0.74 20.77 -17.36
N LYS A 93 -0.20 20.41 -16.19
CA LYS A 93 1.22 20.06 -16.03
C LYS A 93 1.59 18.84 -16.85
N ALA A 94 0.74 17.83 -16.91
CA ALA A 94 1.04 16.63 -17.69
C ALA A 94 1.24 16.95 -19.17
N VAL A 95 0.48 17.87 -19.74
CA VAL A 95 0.67 18.32 -21.13
C VAL A 95 1.95 19.14 -21.29
N ALA A 96 2.32 19.96 -20.30
CA ALA A 96 3.46 20.86 -20.39
C ALA A 96 4.82 20.21 -20.05
N GLU A 97 4.83 19.26 -19.10
CA GLU A 97 6.03 18.76 -18.43
C GLU A 97 6.31 17.27 -18.70
N ALA A 98 5.41 16.55 -19.40
CA ALA A 98 5.63 15.14 -19.71
C ALA A 98 6.91 14.94 -20.52
N THR A 99 7.71 13.97 -20.10
CA THR A 99 8.96 13.60 -20.76
C THR A 99 8.93 12.14 -21.19
N PRO A 100 9.63 11.76 -22.28
CA PRO A 100 9.67 10.37 -22.73
C PRO A 100 10.13 9.44 -21.62
N TYR A 101 9.28 8.47 -21.26
CA TYR A 101 9.63 7.50 -20.23
C TYR A 101 10.61 6.46 -20.75
N GLN A 102 11.77 6.34 -20.10
CA GLN A 102 12.66 5.21 -20.30
C GLN A 102 12.54 4.27 -19.11
N PRO A 103 12.07 3.02 -19.31
CA PRO A 103 12.20 2.00 -18.28
C PRO A 103 13.67 1.89 -17.92
N ALA A 104 14.00 1.86 -16.63
CA ALA A 104 15.36 1.54 -16.21
C ALA A 104 15.73 0.18 -16.81
N GLY A 105 16.59 0.19 -17.83
CA GLY A 105 17.03 -1.04 -18.50
C GLY A 105 17.66 -1.98 -17.47
N LYS A 106 17.51 -3.29 -17.69
CA LYS A 106 18.15 -4.39 -16.94
C LYS A 106 19.70 -4.36 -16.93
N ALA A 107 20.34 -3.23 -17.20
CA ALA A 107 21.79 -3.07 -17.35
C ALA A 107 22.41 -2.04 -16.39
N SER A 108 21.71 -1.61 -15.33
CA SER A 108 22.30 -0.74 -14.29
C SER A 108 21.94 -1.18 -12.88
N GLN A 109 22.14 -2.46 -12.60
CA GLN A 109 21.98 -3.05 -11.26
C GLN A 109 23.31 -3.26 -10.52
N ALA A 110 24.45 -2.83 -11.06
CA ALA A 110 25.77 -3.16 -10.51
C ALA A 110 26.54 -2.02 -9.83
N ALA A 111 25.97 -0.82 -9.61
CA ALA A 111 26.76 0.33 -9.13
C ALA A 111 26.14 1.19 -8.03
N ALA A 112 25.12 0.70 -7.31
CA ALA A 112 24.48 1.49 -6.24
C ALA A 112 24.15 0.70 -4.96
N GLU A 113 24.92 -0.33 -4.63
CA GLU A 113 24.66 -1.19 -3.45
C GLU A 113 25.08 -0.58 -2.10
N GLY A 114 25.77 0.57 -2.05
CA GLY A 114 26.35 1.03 -0.79
C GLY A 114 25.50 1.93 0.13
N LYS A 115 24.45 2.61 -0.38
CA LYS A 115 23.80 3.72 0.36
C LYS A 115 22.26 3.80 0.31
N LYS A 116 21.58 2.89 -0.40
CA LYS A 116 20.11 2.91 -0.57
C LYS A 116 19.32 1.93 0.34
N GLU A 117 19.98 0.97 0.99
CA GLU A 117 19.27 -0.05 1.79
C GLU A 117 18.58 0.49 3.04
N SER A 118 19.13 1.51 3.71
CA SER A 118 18.49 2.09 4.91
C SER A 118 17.20 2.83 4.59
N ALA A 119 17.10 3.48 3.42
CA ALA A 119 15.87 4.09 2.94
C ALA A 119 14.82 3.04 2.56
N GLY A 120 15.25 1.89 2.02
CA GLY A 120 14.38 0.76 1.69
C GLY A 120 13.81 0.07 2.93
N ALA A 121 14.69 -0.38 3.84
CA ALA A 121 14.28 -1.04 5.08
C ALA A 121 13.37 -0.16 5.95
N TYR A 122 13.69 1.13 6.06
CA TYR A 122 12.84 2.09 6.79
C TYR A 122 11.44 2.20 6.16
N ARG A 123 11.33 2.20 4.82
CA ARG A 123 10.03 2.22 4.13
C ARG A 123 9.20 0.96 4.38
N HIS A 124 9.85 -0.21 4.43
CA HIS A 124 9.20 -1.48 4.74
C HIS A 124 8.68 -1.49 6.19
N LEU A 125 9.51 -1.02 7.12
CA LEU A 125 9.11 -0.86 8.52
C LEU A 125 7.94 0.10 8.69
N LEU A 126 8.01 1.27 8.06
CA LEU A 126 6.92 2.26 8.08
C LEU A 126 5.62 1.71 7.51
N THR A 127 5.71 0.88 6.47
CA THR A 127 4.53 0.21 5.91
C THR A 127 3.88 -0.69 6.97
N GLY A 128 4.67 -1.56 7.61
CA GLY A 128 4.18 -2.41 8.70
C GLY A 128 3.51 -1.62 9.82
N VAL A 129 4.17 -0.55 10.30
CA VAL A 129 3.64 0.31 11.37
C VAL A 129 2.32 0.97 10.94
N SER A 130 2.23 1.44 9.70
CA SER A 130 1.04 2.12 9.18
C SER A 130 -0.18 1.20 9.16
N TYR A 131 -0.01 -0.07 8.79
CA TYR A 131 -1.09 -1.05 8.77
C TYR A 131 -1.43 -1.61 10.16
N MET A 132 -0.49 -1.57 11.09
CA MET A 132 -0.70 -1.96 12.48
C MET A 132 -1.47 -0.89 13.28
N LEU A 133 -1.23 0.40 13.00
CA LEU A 133 -1.79 1.51 13.79
C LEU A 133 -3.33 1.49 13.92
N PRO A 134 -4.13 1.19 12.87
CA PRO A 134 -5.58 1.05 13.02
C PRO A 134 -6.00 0.01 14.05
N MET A 135 -5.25 -1.09 14.21
CA MET A 135 -5.55 -2.13 15.20
C MET A 135 -5.33 -1.62 16.62
N VAL A 136 -4.25 -0.86 16.84
CA VAL A 136 -3.93 -0.26 18.14
C VAL A 136 -5.00 0.77 18.52
N VAL A 137 -5.38 1.63 17.57
CA VAL A 137 -6.40 2.65 17.80
C VAL A 137 -7.75 2.02 18.10
N ALA A 138 -8.20 1.05 17.28
CA ALA A 138 -9.46 0.35 17.50
C ALA A 138 -9.46 -0.42 18.82
N GLY A 139 -8.38 -1.15 19.11
CA GLY A 139 -8.25 -1.92 20.34
C GLY A 139 -8.24 -1.05 21.60
N GLY A 140 -7.51 0.08 21.56
CA GLY A 140 -7.44 1.02 22.67
C GLY A 140 -8.80 1.68 22.94
N LEU A 141 -9.54 2.01 21.88
CA LEU A 141 -10.89 2.53 22.01
C LEU A 141 -11.85 1.50 22.63
N CYS A 142 -11.78 0.23 22.22
CA CYS A 142 -12.60 -0.83 22.82
C CYS A 142 -12.29 -1.01 24.32
N ILE A 143 -11.02 -0.99 24.73
CA ILE A 143 -10.62 -1.06 26.13
C ILE A 143 -11.15 0.16 26.91
N ALA A 144 -11.02 1.37 26.36
CA ALA A 144 -11.52 2.58 26.98
C ALA A 144 -13.04 2.53 27.19
N LEU A 145 -13.79 2.04 26.20
CA LEU A 145 -15.23 1.83 26.30
C LEU A 145 -15.58 0.76 27.34
N SER A 146 -14.77 -0.29 27.49
CA SER A 146 -14.97 -1.28 28.57
C SER A 146 -14.92 -0.63 29.94
N PHE A 147 -13.97 0.30 30.18
CA PHE A 147 -13.85 0.98 31.47
C PHE A 147 -14.94 2.02 31.73
N ALA A 148 -15.65 2.49 30.70
CA ALA A 148 -16.79 3.39 30.88
C ALA A 148 -17.94 2.72 31.66
N PHE A 149 -18.02 1.38 31.66
CA PHE A 149 -18.98 0.61 32.46
C PHE A 149 -18.52 0.36 33.92
N GLY A 150 -17.33 0.83 34.27
CA GLY A 150 -16.67 0.61 35.57
C GLY A 150 -15.32 -0.09 35.39
N ILE A 151 -14.33 0.28 36.22
CA ILE A 151 -12.95 -0.20 36.09
C ILE A 151 -12.86 -1.72 36.19
N GLU A 152 -13.75 -2.37 36.94
CA GLU A 152 -13.78 -3.83 37.11
C GLU A 152 -14.93 -4.53 36.37
N ALA A 153 -15.75 -3.79 35.62
CA ALA A 153 -16.94 -4.33 34.96
C ALA A 153 -16.60 -5.45 33.95
N PHE A 154 -15.39 -5.41 33.38
CA PHE A 154 -14.88 -6.43 32.47
C PHE A 154 -14.64 -7.81 33.13
N LYS A 155 -14.58 -7.89 34.47
CA LYS A 155 -14.38 -9.14 35.19
C LYS A 155 -15.64 -10.01 35.23
N VAL A 156 -16.81 -9.42 34.99
CA VAL A 156 -18.08 -10.17 34.95
C VAL A 156 -18.23 -10.79 33.57
N PRO A 157 -18.21 -12.14 33.46
CA PRO A 157 -18.37 -12.83 32.17
C PRO A 157 -19.69 -12.46 31.49
N ASP A 158 -19.73 -12.60 30.17
CA ASP A 158 -20.93 -12.38 29.34
C ASP A 158 -21.53 -10.97 29.38
N THR A 159 -20.76 -9.99 29.87
CA THR A 159 -21.12 -8.57 29.81
C THR A 159 -20.55 -7.87 28.59
N LEU A 160 -21.17 -6.75 28.20
CA LEU A 160 -20.63 -5.89 27.13
C LEU A 160 -19.23 -5.37 27.47
N ALA A 161 -18.95 -5.07 28.75
CA ALA A 161 -17.62 -4.66 29.19
C ALA A 161 -16.59 -5.77 28.97
N ALA A 162 -16.89 -7.01 29.39
CA ALA A 162 -16.02 -8.15 29.15
C ALA A 162 -15.80 -8.40 27.64
N ALA A 163 -16.85 -8.27 26.82
CA ALA A 163 -16.75 -8.40 25.38
C ALA A 163 -15.84 -7.32 24.76
N LEU A 164 -16.00 -6.06 25.16
CA LEU A 164 -15.16 -4.94 24.70
C LEU A 164 -13.69 -5.13 25.10
N MET A 165 -13.43 -5.59 26.33
CA MET A 165 -12.09 -5.91 26.82
C MET A 165 -11.47 -7.07 26.02
N GLN A 166 -12.24 -8.11 25.72
CA GLN A 166 -11.77 -9.24 24.93
C GLN A 166 -11.48 -8.84 23.48
N ILE A 167 -12.33 -8.00 22.86
CA ILE A 167 -12.11 -7.47 21.51
C ILE A 167 -10.84 -6.61 21.47
N GLY A 168 -10.70 -5.68 22.41
CA GLY A 168 -9.57 -4.74 22.41
C GLY A 168 -8.26 -5.38 22.88
N GLY A 169 -8.24 -5.83 24.14
CA GLY A 169 -7.03 -6.37 24.77
C GLY A 169 -6.71 -7.80 24.35
N GLY A 170 -7.71 -8.66 24.24
CA GLY A 170 -7.52 -10.07 23.90
C GLY A 170 -7.21 -10.31 22.42
N SER A 171 -7.90 -9.60 21.52
CA SER A 171 -7.83 -9.86 20.07
C SER A 171 -7.05 -8.78 19.32
N ALA A 172 -7.48 -7.51 19.38
CA ALA A 172 -6.90 -6.45 18.55
C ALA A 172 -5.42 -6.19 18.87
N PHE A 173 -5.05 -6.18 20.16
CA PHE A 173 -3.66 -6.05 20.59
C PHE A 173 -2.82 -7.29 20.27
N ALA A 174 -3.40 -8.50 20.34
CA ALA A 174 -2.70 -9.72 19.96
C ALA A 174 -2.34 -9.77 18.46
N LEU A 175 -3.16 -9.16 17.62
CA LEU A 175 -2.94 -9.07 16.17
C LEU A 175 -1.95 -7.96 15.78
N MET A 176 -1.56 -7.07 16.68
CA MET A 176 -0.68 -5.93 16.41
C MET A 176 0.66 -6.39 15.77
N VAL A 177 1.36 -7.31 16.42
CA VAL A 177 2.67 -7.81 15.96
C VAL A 177 2.56 -8.71 14.71
N PRO A 178 1.58 -9.64 14.61
CA PRO A 178 1.30 -10.34 13.35
C PRO A 178 1.10 -9.39 12.17
N VAL A 179 0.23 -8.38 12.31
CA VAL A 179 -0.07 -7.41 11.24
C VAL A 179 1.17 -6.62 10.86
N LEU A 180 1.93 -6.13 11.84
CA LEU A 180 3.22 -5.47 11.60
C LEU A 180 4.15 -6.34 10.74
N ALA A 181 4.40 -7.58 11.18
CA ALA A 181 5.31 -8.50 10.50
C ALA A 181 4.81 -8.86 9.09
N GLY A 182 3.50 -9.14 8.96
CA GLY A 182 2.84 -9.44 7.69
C GLY A 182 2.97 -8.31 6.68
N TYR A 183 2.76 -7.07 7.09
CA TYR A 183 2.84 -5.91 6.17
C TYR A 183 4.28 -5.44 5.89
N ILE A 184 5.24 -5.71 6.78
CA ILE A 184 6.67 -5.61 6.44
C ILE A 184 6.98 -6.60 5.31
N ALA A 185 6.63 -7.87 5.49
CA ALA A 185 6.89 -8.91 4.49
C ALA A 185 6.16 -8.65 3.17
N PHE A 186 4.90 -8.23 3.23
CA PHE A 186 4.11 -7.81 2.07
C PHE A 186 4.78 -6.66 1.31
N SER A 187 5.35 -5.68 2.00
CA SER A 187 6.02 -4.56 1.33
C SER A 187 7.30 -4.95 0.59
N ILE A 188 7.84 -6.16 0.84
CA ILE A 188 9.07 -6.69 0.23
C ILE A 188 8.75 -7.66 -0.93
N ALA A 189 7.73 -8.52 -0.75
CA ALA A 189 7.42 -9.63 -1.64
C ALA A 189 5.93 -9.73 -2.03
N ASP A 190 5.15 -8.66 -1.84
CA ASP A 190 3.71 -8.59 -2.10
C ASP A 190 2.93 -9.73 -1.43
N ARG A 191 1.92 -10.29 -2.11
CA ARG A 191 1.03 -11.32 -1.58
C ARG A 191 1.78 -12.56 -1.03
N PRO A 192 2.84 -13.06 -1.69
CA PRO A 192 3.64 -14.17 -1.15
C PRO A 192 4.31 -13.93 0.19
N GLY A 193 4.68 -12.68 0.51
CA GLY A 193 5.28 -12.35 1.82
C GLY A 193 4.27 -12.30 2.97
N LEU A 194 2.99 -12.06 2.68
CA LEU A 194 1.99 -11.73 3.71
C LEU A 194 1.77 -12.87 4.71
N THR A 195 1.42 -14.07 4.23
CA THR A 195 1.14 -15.23 5.08
C THR A 195 2.33 -15.64 5.95
N PRO A 196 3.56 -15.83 5.43
CA PRO A 196 4.71 -16.18 6.26
C PRO A 196 5.06 -15.05 7.25
N GLY A 197 4.87 -13.78 6.88
CA GLY A 197 5.05 -12.65 7.80
C GLY A 197 4.05 -12.65 8.96
N LEU A 198 2.76 -12.90 8.69
CA LEU A 198 1.72 -13.01 9.73
C LEU A 198 2.03 -14.15 10.71
N ILE A 199 2.37 -15.33 10.18
CA ILE A 199 2.72 -16.50 11.00
C ILE A 199 3.97 -16.23 11.83
N GLY A 200 5.01 -15.65 11.21
CA GLY A 200 6.24 -15.27 11.90
C GLY A 200 6.00 -14.25 13.02
N GLY A 201 5.14 -13.25 12.79
CA GLY A 201 4.75 -12.30 13.83
C GLY A 201 3.93 -12.94 14.94
N MET A 202 3.05 -13.90 14.64
CA MET A 202 2.32 -14.65 15.66
C MET A 202 3.25 -15.53 16.50
N LEU A 203 4.24 -16.16 15.87
CA LEU A 203 5.30 -16.88 16.58
C LEU A 203 6.13 -15.94 17.46
N ALA A 204 6.40 -14.71 17.02
CA ALA A 204 7.11 -13.74 17.84
C ALA A 204 6.35 -13.40 19.13
N VAL A 205 5.01 -13.29 19.05
CA VAL A 205 4.16 -13.11 20.23
C VAL A 205 4.16 -14.34 21.13
N SER A 206 3.96 -15.54 20.56
CA SER A 206 3.86 -16.77 21.36
C SER A 206 5.19 -17.20 21.99
N THR A 207 6.33 -16.82 21.40
CA THR A 207 7.68 -17.08 21.94
C THR A 207 8.18 -15.99 22.89
N GLY A 208 7.42 -14.90 23.07
CA GLY A 208 7.78 -13.80 23.97
C GLY A 208 8.82 -12.81 23.41
N SER A 209 9.23 -12.95 22.15
CA SER A 209 10.11 -11.97 21.49
C SER A 209 9.39 -10.67 21.10
N GLY A 210 8.05 -10.70 21.05
CA GLY A 210 7.18 -9.53 20.94
C GLY A 210 7.45 -8.71 19.69
N PHE A 211 7.46 -7.38 19.84
CA PHE A 211 7.54 -6.44 18.72
C PHE A 211 8.86 -6.57 17.92
N ILE A 212 9.99 -6.73 18.61
CA ILE A 212 11.32 -6.86 17.98
C ILE A 212 11.37 -8.16 17.17
N GLY A 213 10.89 -9.27 17.75
CA GLY A 213 10.79 -10.54 17.05
C GLY A 213 9.90 -10.45 15.81
N GLY A 214 8.77 -9.73 15.90
CA GLY A 214 7.87 -9.51 14.77
C GLY A 214 8.52 -8.72 13.62
N ILE A 215 9.31 -7.69 13.94
CA ILE A 215 10.06 -6.94 12.92
C ILE A 215 11.03 -7.88 12.20
N ILE A 216 11.84 -8.63 12.95
CA ILE A 216 12.82 -9.56 12.39
C ILE A 216 12.13 -10.62 11.54
N ALA A 217 11.05 -11.21 12.04
CA ALA A 217 10.26 -12.20 11.33
C ALA A 217 9.65 -11.64 10.03
N GLY A 218 9.16 -10.40 10.05
CA GLY A 218 8.61 -9.73 8.87
C GLY A 218 9.65 -9.52 7.77
N PHE A 219 10.85 -9.05 8.12
CA PHE A 219 11.93 -8.90 7.15
C PHE A 219 12.41 -10.26 6.61
N LEU A 220 12.62 -11.24 7.48
CA LEU A 220 13.02 -12.60 7.06
C LEU A 220 11.98 -13.22 6.13
N ALA A 221 10.70 -13.18 6.51
CA ALA A 221 9.61 -13.72 5.68
C ALA A 221 9.54 -13.01 4.32
N GLY A 222 9.67 -11.68 4.28
CA GLY A 222 9.67 -10.91 3.04
C GLY A 222 10.81 -11.27 2.11
N TYR A 223 12.05 -11.28 2.60
CA TYR A 223 13.21 -11.61 1.77
C TYR A 223 13.23 -13.07 1.34
N MET A 224 12.81 -14.00 2.20
CA MET A 224 12.68 -15.41 1.82
C MET A 224 11.61 -15.59 0.74
N ALA A 225 10.42 -14.99 0.90
CA ALA A 225 9.37 -15.07 -0.11
C ALA A 225 9.81 -14.47 -1.46
N LYS A 226 10.55 -13.36 -1.44
CA LYS A 226 11.13 -12.75 -2.65
C LYS A 226 12.14 -13.67 -3.34
N LEU A 227 12.95 -14.39 -2.58
CA LEU A 227 13.93 -15.35 -3.11
C LEU A 227 13.27 -16.51 -3.87
N TYR A 228 12.12 -17.01 -3.42
CA TYR A 228 11.38 -18.09 -4.09
C TYR A 228 10.58 -17.65 -5.32
N GLN A 229 10.48 -16.33 -5.61
CA GLN A 229 9.82 -15.80 -6.80
C GLN A 229 10.75 -15.67 -8.02
N TYR A 230 12.05 -15.93 -7.87
CA TYR A 230 13.06 -15.96 -8.93
C TYR A 230 13.55 -17.39 -9.18
#